data_AF-A0A401T0G7-F1
#
_entry.id   AF-A0A401T0G7-F1
#
_cell.length_a   1.000
_cell.length_b   1.000
_cell.length_c   1.000
_cell.angle_alpha   90.00
_cell.angle_beta   90.00
_cell.angle_gamma   90.00
#
_symmetry.space_group_name_H-M   'P 1'
#
loop_
_entity.id
_entity.type
_entity.pdbx_description
1 polymer ?
#
loop_
_entity_poly.entity_id
_entity_poly.type
_entity_poly.pdbx_seq_one_letter_code
_entity_poly.pdbx_strand_id
1 'polypeptide(L)'
;MDTMFYKSYEEKIRPCKDLIDSLRRLGVAKDLALPAIAVIGDQSSGKSSVSEALSGVSLPRGSEKEVEEKLSAAAKELERYGEGVPDTAHERMTFMIQIRTEDLKKQQENQAEMQLQIQFKIENVMYVQDSIYSEKLIKKKSETKELVTALAKDYFEDSYSFGFSVLPNNDASIEEMALHLETYSKIATDQLANQIPLIIGHYILQEFTSKLQIEVLQLLQEKDHIDEYLHEERCIAENRKTLRNKLEWLTQAHDRLSKFY
;
A
#
# COMPACT_ATOMS: atom_id res chain seq x y z
N MET A 1 -27.40 -30.75 -37.57
CA MET A 1 -26.05 -31.19 -37.17
C MET A 1 -25.91 -30.79 -35.71
N ASP A 2 -25.81 -31.62 -34.68
CA ASP A 2 -25.49 -33.05 -34.57
C ASP A 2 -26.04 -33.60 -33.24
N THR A 3 -27.27 -34.13 -33.23
CA THR A 3 -27.86 -34.79 -32.04
C THR A 3 -27.07 -36.03 -31.59
N MET A 4 -26.32 -36.65 -32.52
CA MET A 4 -25.36 -37.74 -32.22
C MET A 4 -24.13 -37.24 -31.47
N PHE A 5 -23.59 -36.07 -31.83
CA PHE A 5 -22.38 -35.52 -31.21
C PHE A 5 -22.66 -35.00 -29.80
N TYR A 6 -23.82 -34.34 -29.61
CA TYR A 6 -24.26 -33.89 -28.29
C TYR A 6 -24.46 -35.04 -27.31
N LYS A 7 -25.10 -36.13 -27.73
CA LYS A 7 -25.25 -37.35 -26.91
C LYS A 7 -23.91 -37.96 -26.52
N SER A 8 -22.99 -38.11 -27.48
CA SER A 8 -21.66 -38.67 -27.20
C SER A 8 -20.81 -37.77 -26.31
N TYR A 9 -20.95 -36.44 -26.42
CA TYR A 9 -20.28 -35.47 -25.55
C TYR A 9 -20.81 -35.55 -24.12
N GLU A 10 -22.14 -35.61 -23.97
CA GLU A 10 -22.82 -35.65 -22.68
C GLU A 10 -22.55 -36.94 -21.91
N GLU A 11 -22.45 -38.08 -22.60
CA GLU A 11 -22.16 -39.38 -21.97
C GLU A 11 -20.68 -39.55 -21.57
N LYS A 12 -19.73 -39.03 -22.36
CA LYS A 12 -18.30 -39.35 -22.18
C LYS A 12 -17.46 -38.21 -21.62
N ILE A 13 -17.75 -36.96 -22.00
CA ILE A 13 -16.86 -35.82 -21.72
C ILE A 13 -17.38 -35.01 -20.53
N ARG A 14 -18.71 -34.86 -20.40
CA ARG A 14 -19.33 -34.11 -19.31
C ARG A 14 -18.99 -34.65 -17.90
N PRO A 15 -19.01 -35.98 -17.63
CA PRO A 15 -18.66 -36.50 -16.31
C PRO A 15 -17.22 -36.22 -15.91
N CYS A 16 -16.28 -36.28 -16.87
CA CYS A 16 -14.87 -35.98 -16.63
C CYS A 16 -14.65 -34.49 -16.35
N LYS A 17 -15.34 -33.61 -17.08
CA LYS A 17 -15.30 -32.16 -16.84
C LYS A 17 -15.82 -31.82 -15.44
N ASP A 18 -16.97 -32.39 -15.05
CA ASP A 18 -17.60 -32.14 -13.75
C ASP A 18 -16.74 -32.64 -12.58
N LEU A 19 -16.00 -33.74 -12.78
CA LEU A 19 -15.03 -34.24 -11.80
C LEU A 19 -13.85 -33.28 -11.63
N ILE A 20 -13.27 -32.78 -12.72
CA ILE A 20 -12.17 -31.81 -12.66
C ILE A 20 -12.62 -30.50 -12.00
N ASP A 21 -13.83 -30.03 -12.30
CA ASP A 21 -14.39 -28.82 -11.70
C ASP A 21 -14.66 -29.01 -10.19
N SER A 22 -15.12 -30.20 -9.80
CA SER A 22 -15.25 -30.61 -8.39
C SER A 22 -13.91 -30.60 -7.65
N LEU A 23 -12.85 -31.14 -8.27
CA LEU A 23 -11.50 -31.14 -7.70
C LEU A 23 -10.92 -29.72 -7.55
N ARG A 24 -11.20 -28.82 -8.50
CA ARG A 24 -10.84 -27.39 -8.36
C ARG A 24 -11.56 -26.73 -7.19
N ARG A 25 -12.86 -26.97 -7.01
CA ARG A 25 -13.65 -26.41 -5.89
C ARG A 25 -13.15 -26.86 -4.52
N LEU A 26 -12.63 -28.09 -4.43
CA LEU A 26 -12.04 -28.64 -3.22
C LEU A 26 -10.62 -28.14 -2.93
N GLY A 27 -10.07 -27.25 -3.75
CA GLY A 27 -8.75 -26.63 -3.53
C GLY A 27 -7.55 -27.48 -3.97
N VAL A 28 -7.79 -28.67 -4.55
CA VAL A 28 -6.74 -29.62 -4.99
C VAL A 28 -5.81 -29.02 -6.05
N ALA A 29 -6.28 -27.99 -6.78
CA ALA A 29 -5.49 -27.26 -7.76
C ALA A 29 -4.25 -26.53 -7.18
N LYS A 30 -4.16 -26.36 -5.85
CA LYS A 30 -3.00 -25.73 -5.19
C LYS A 30 -1.82 -26.69 -5.04
N ASP A 31 -2.10 -27.98 -4.87
CA ASP A 31 -1.09 -29.02 -4.60
C ASP A 31 -0.79 -29.89 -5.82
N LEU A 32 -1.73 -29.99 -6.77
CA LEU A 32 -1.58 -30.77 -7.99
C LEU A 32 -2.08 -29.99 -9.21
N ALA A 33 -1.25 -29.91 -10.26
CA ALA A 33 -1.64 -29.30 -11.52
C ALA A 33 -2.75 -30.13 -12.19
N LEU A 34 -3.97 -29.60 -12.17
CA LEU A 34 -5.11 -30.23 -12.84
C LEU A 34 -5.06 -29.95 -14.36
N PRO A 35 -5.50 -30.90 -15.21
CA PRO A 35 -5.52 -30.69 -16.64
C PRO A 35 -6.38 -29.49 -17.04
N ALA A 36 -5.79 -28.58 -17.82
CA ALA A 36 -6.45 -27.42 -18.38
C ALA A 36 -6.42 -27.52 -19.92
N ILE A 37 -7.56 -27.22 -20.56
CA ILE A 37 -7.64 -27.17 -22.02
C ILE A 37 -7.35 -25.72 -22.44
N ALA A 38 -6.22 -25.49 -23.09
CA ALA A 38 -5.89 -24.20 -23.69
C ALA A 38 -6.28 -24.21 -25.18
N VAL A 39 -7.06 -23.22 -25.61
CA VAL A 39 -7.46 -23.06 -27.01
C VAL A 39 -6.58 -21.99 -27.64
N ILE A 40 -5.77 -22.38 -28.63
CA ILE A 40 -4.84 -21.49 -29.34
C ILE A 40 -5.10 -21.60 -30.84
N GLY A 41 -5.28 -20.46 -31.53
CA GLY A 41 -5.44 -20.39 -32.98
C GLY A 41 -6.23 -19.16 -33.46
N ASP A 42 -6.22 -18.95 -34.78
CA ASP A 42 -6.99 -17.92 -35.47
C ASP A 42 -8.50 -18.28 -35.54
N GLN A 43 -9.34 -17.24 -35.67
CA GLN A 43 -10.81 -17.28 -35.55
C GLN A 43 -11.53 -18.26 -36.51
N SER A 44 -10.85 -18.73 -37.55
CA SER A 44 -11.45 -19.30 -38.77
C SER A 44 -11.85 -20.78 -38.69
N SER A 45 -11.37 -21.54 -37.69
CA SER A 45 -11.38 -23.02 -37.74
C SER A 45 -12.42 -23.72 -36.82
N GLY A 46 -13.37 -22.98 -36.23
CA GLY A 46 -14.40 -23.58 -35.36
C GLY A 46 -13.97 -23.92 -33.92
N LYS A 47 -12.76 -23.52 -33.52
CA LYS A 47 -12.22 -23.70 -32.15
C LYS A 47 -13.08 -22.99 -31.08
N SER A 48 -13.57 -21.78 -31.39
CA SER A 48 -14.47 -21.03 -30.51
C SER A 48 -15.80 -21.75 -30.31
N SER A 49 -16.34 -22.40 -31.35
CA SER A 49 -17.58 -23.18 -31.25
C SER A 49 -17.42 -24.43 -30.37
N VAL A 50 -16.24 -25.06 -30.39
CA VAL A 50 -15.92 -26.20 -29.51
C VAL A 50 -15.79 -25.74 -28.05
N SER A 51 -15.13 -24.60 -27.80
CA SER A 51 -15.02 -24.02 -26.45
C SER A 51 -16.37 -23.54 -25.90
N GLU A 52 -17.24 -22.96 -26.74
CA GLU A 52 -18.61 -22.57 -26.38
C GLU A 52 -19.45 -23.79 -25.99
N ALA A 53 -19.39 -24.87 -26.78
CA ALA A 53 -20.09 -26.12 -26.48
C ALA A 53 -19.55 -26.80 -25.20
N LEU A 54 -18.24 -26.73 -24.97
CA LEU A 54 -17.59 -27.31 -23.78
C LEU A 54 -17.85 -26.50 -22.51
N SER A 55 -17.74 -25.18 -22.57
CA SER A 55 -17.89 -24.28 -21.42
C SER A 55 -19.34 -23.93 -21.10
N GLY A 56 -20.24 -24.00 -22.10
CA GLY A 56 -21.61 -23.50 -22.01
C GLY A 56 -21.71 -21.97 -21.99
N VAL A 57 -20.60 -21.27 -22.21
CA VAL A 57 -20.52 -19.80 -22.19
C VAL A 57 -20.33 -19.32 -23.62
N SER A 58 -21.22 -18.43 -24.07
CA SER A 58 -21.08 -17.74 -25.36
C SER A 58 -19.82 -16.88 -25.34
N LEU A 59 -18.87 -17.12 -26.24
CA LEU A 59 -17.65 -16.32 -26.34
C LEU A 59 -17.95 -15.04 -27.13
N PRO A 60 -17.37 -13.88 -26.75
CA PRO A 60 -17.72 -12.60 -27.35
C PRO A 60 -17.35 -12.60 -28.84
N ARG A 61 -18.36 -12.43 -29.69
CA ARG A 61 -18.16 -12.20 -31.12
C ARG A 61 -18.07 -10.69 -31.33
N GLY A 62 -16.87 -10.17 -31.59
CA GLY A 62 -16.57 -8.83 -32.12
C GLY A 62 -17.61 -7.75 -31.84
N SER A 63 -17.86 -7.46 -30.57
CA SER A 63 -18.75 -6.38 -30.15
C SER A 63 -17.91 -5.22 -29.61
N GLU A 64 -18.40 -3.98 -29.71
CA GLU A 64 -17.73 -2.72 -29.33
C GLU A 64 -16.89 -2.77 -28.04
N LYS A 65 -17.27 -3.63 -27.09
CA LYS A 65 -16.52 -3.92 -25.86
C LYS A 65 -15.07 -4.38 -26.09
N GLU A 66 -14.80 -5.09 -27.18
CA GLU A 66 -13.46 -5.60 -27.51
C GLU A 66 -12.55 -4.50 -28.07
N VAL A 67 -13.13 -3.46 -28.69
CA VAL A 67 -12.41 -2.25 -29.11
C VAL A 67 -12.06 -1.41 -27.88
N GLU A 68 -12.99 -1.30 -26.93
CA GLU A 68 -12.79 -0.54 -25.69
C GLU A 68 -11.79 -1.22 -24.73
N GLU A 69 -11.80 -2.55 -24.66
CA GLU A 69 -10.81 -3.32 -23.92
C GLU A 69 -9.41 -3.24 -24.54
N LYS A 70 -9.31 -3.24 -25.88
CA LYS A 70 -8.03 -3.00 -26.59
C LYS A 70 -7.53 -1.55 -26.43
N LEU A 71 -8.43 -0.57 -26.39
CA LEU A 71 -8.08 0.82 -26.08
C LEU A 71 -7.59 0.96 -24.63
N SER A 72 -8.24 0.30 -23.67
CA SER A 72 -7.79 0.26 -22.27
C SER A 72 -6.47 -0.47 -22.12
N ALA A 73 -6.26 -1.58 -22.85
CA ALA A 73 -5.00 -2.31 -22.85
C ALA A 73 -3.87 -1.51 -23.49
N ALA A 74 -4.13 -0.80 -24.59
CA ALA A 74 -3.17 0.10 -25.21
C ALA A 74 -2.84 1.31 -24.33
N ALA A 75 -3.83 1.86 -23.61
CA ALA A 75 -3.61 2.93 -22.63
C ALA A 75 -2.78 2.46 -21.43
N LYS A 76 -3.03 1.24 -20.92
CA LYS A 76 -2.20 0.62 -19.87
C LYS A 76 -0.79 0.27 -20.34
N GLU A 77 -0.63 -0.16 -21.58
CA GLU A 77 0.69 -0.35 -22.19
C GLU A 77 1.40 1.00 -22.34
N LEU A 78 0.70 2.07 -22.73
CA LEU A 78 1.25 3.43 -22.76
C LEU A 78 1.71 3.90 -21.36
N GLU A 79 0.92 3.63 -20.32
CA GLU A 79 1.32 3.89 -18.92
C GLU A 79 2.60 3.12 -18.53
N ARG A 80 2.81 1.91 -19.06
CA ARG A 80 4.05 1.13 -18.80
C ARG A 80 5.29 1.71 -19.48
N TYR A 81 5.13 2.45 -20.57
CA TYR A 81 6.24 3.00 -21.37
C TYR A 81 6.51 4.49 -21.13
N GLY A 82 5.64 5.20 -20.39
CA GLY A 82 5.80 6.63 -20.04
C GLY A 82 5.61 7.58 -21.22
N GLU A 83 5.56 8.89 -20.97
CA GLU A 83 5.34 9.93 -22.01
C GLU A 83 6.53 10.16 -22.97
N GLY A 84 7.59 9.34 -22.88
CA GLY A 84 8.81 9.55 -23.65
C GLY A 84 9.64 10.74 -23.16
N VAL A 85 10.66 11.12 -23.94
CA VAL A 85 11.52 12.28 -23.61
C VAL A 85 10.73 13.55 -23.91
N PRO A 86 10.56 14.47 -22.95
CA PRO A 86 9.74 15.66 -23.18
C PRO A 86 10.31 16.56 -24.28
N ASP A 87 9.43 17.10 -25.13
CA ASP A 87 9.80 17.92 -26.29
C ASP A 87 10.20 19.34 -25.89
N THR A 88 9.64 19.85 -24.79
CA THR A 88 9.83 21.23 -24.33
C THR A 88 10.89 21.30 -23.22
N ALA A 89 11.74 22.34 -23.22
CA ALA A 89 12.81 22.50 -22.21
C ALA A 89 12.28 22.52 -20.76
N HIS A 90 11.12 23.14 -20.53
CA HIS A 90 10.47 23.16 -19.22
C HIS A 90 9.96 21.78 -18.76
N GLU A 91 9.46 20.96 -19.69
CA GLU A 91 9.01 19.61 -19.37
C GLU A 91 10.20 18.69 -19.10
N ARG A 92 11.34 18.87 -19.79
CA ARG A 92 12.60 18.17 -19.48
C ARG A 92 13.09 18.48 -18.08
N MET A 93 12.93 19.73 -17.64
CA MET A 93 13.25 20.16 -16.28
C MET A 93 12.34 19.50 -15.25
N THR A 94 11.03 19.57 -15.45
CA THR A 94 10.05 18.91 -14.58
C THR A 94 10.31 17.40 -14.51
N PHE A 95 10.63 16.77 -15.65
CA PHE A 95 10.99 15.37 -15.74
C PHE A 95 12.28 15.05 -14.97
N MET A 96 13.33 15.86 -15.10
CA MET A 96 14.57 15.70 -14.34
C MET A 96 14.33 15.79 -12.82
N ILE A 97 13.53 16.75 -12.36
CA ILE A 97 13.15 16.87 -10.95
C ILE A 97 12.35 15.66 -10.50
N GLN A 98 11.39 15.19 -11.31
CA GLN A 98 10.57 14.02 -11.00
C GLN A 98 11.43 12.76 -10.86
N ILE A 99 12.36 12.51 -11.79
CA ILE A 99 13.28 11.38 -11.73
C ILE A 99 14.14 11.44 -10.46
N ARG A 100 14.75 12.61 -10.18
CA ARG A 100 15.59 12.79 -8.99
C ARG A 100 14.79 12.64 -7.69
N THR A 101 13.55 13.10 -7.68
CA THR A 101 12.66 12.96 -6.52
C THR A 101 12.28 11.50 -6.30
N GLU A 102 11.99 10.74 -7.37
CA GLU A 102 11.65 9.32 -7.29
C GLU A 102 12.86 8.48 -6.85
N ASP A 103 14.05 8.78 -7.37
CA ASP A 103 15.30 8.13 -6.95
C ASP A 103 15.57 8.36 -5.45
N LEU A 104 15.42 9.60 -4.99
CA LEU A 104 15.62 9.96 -3.59
C LEU A 104 14.61 9.26 -2.68
N LYS A 105 13.34 9.23 -3.08
CA LYS A 105 12.27 8.52 -2.38
C LYS A 105 12.61 7.03 -2.25
N LYS A 106 12.95 6.37 -3.35
CA LYS A 106 13.32 4.95 -3.35
C LYS A 106 14.53 4.66 -2.47
N GLN A 107 15.51 5.56 -2.47
CA GLN A 107 16.66 5.46 -1.56
C GLN A 107 16.24 5.56 -0.08
N GLN A 108 15.34 6.48 0.28
CA GLN A 108 14.85 6.60 1.65
C GLN A 108 14.00 5.40 2.08
N GLU A 109 13.17 4.87 1.19
CA GLU A 109 12.39 3.65 1.42
C GLU A 109 13.31 2.46 1.74
N ASN A 110 14.36 2.24 0.94
CA ASN A 110 15.33 1.17 1.18
C ASN A 110 16.06 1.33 2.52
N GLN A 111 16.41 2.56 2.90
CA GLN A 111 17.07 2.84 4.19
C GLN A 111 16.12 2.57 5.36
N ALA A 112 14.86 3.03 5.27
CA ALA A 112 13.84 2.77 6.26
C ALA A 112 13.54 1.27 6.39
N GLU A 113 13.44 0.55 5.26
CA GLU A 113 13.22 -0.89 5.24
C GLU A 113 14.36 -1.63 5.94
N MET A 114 15.62 -1.28 5.66
CA MET A 114 16.77 -1.87 6.33
C MET A 114 16.70 -1.67 7.85
N GLN A 115 16.35 -0.47 8.31
CA GLN A 115 16.21 -0.18 9.74
C GLN A 115 15.04 -0.92 10.38
N LEU A 116 13.89 -1.02 9.71
CA LEU A 116 12.76 -1.80 10.19
C LEU A 116 13.12 -3.28 10.29
N GLN A 117 13.79 -3.84 9.29
CA GLN A 117 14.27 -5.23 9.34
C GLN A 117 15.24 -5.46 10.50
N ILE A 118 16.14 -4.51 10.77
CA ILE A 118 17.02 -4.57 11.94
C ILE A 118 16.19 -4.52 13.23
N GLN A 119 15.21 -3.62 13.33
CA GLN A 119 14.36 -3.49 14.51
C GLN A 119 13.62 -4.79 14.81
N PHE A 120 12.99 -5.42 13.81
CA PHE A 120 12.35 -6.71 13.99
C PHE A 120 13.33 -7.82 14.39
N LYS A 121 14.57 -7.81 13.85
CA LYS A 121 15.60 -8.78 14.23
C LYS A 121 16.02 -8.64 15.69
N ILE A 122 16.13 -7.43 16.22
CA ILE A 122 16.54 -7.21 17.61
C ILE A 122 15.38 -7.39 18.59
N GLU A 123 14.15 -7.04 18.22
CA GLU A 123 12.96 -7.28 19.06
C GLU A 123 12.61 -8.78 19.14
N ASN A 124 13.13 -9.62 18.25
CA ASN A 124 13.10 -11.08 18.43
C ASN A 124 13.92 -11.57 19.63
N VAL A 125 14.73 -10.71 20.25
CA VAL A 125 15.47 -10.96 21.49
C VAL A 125 15.16 -9.85 22.49
N MET A 126 14.04 -10.01 23.21
CA MET A 126 13.53 -9.00 24.13
C MET A 126 14.40 -8.86 25.39
N TYR A 127 15.01 -7.70 25.57
CA TYR A 127 15.58 -7.27 26.86
C TYR A 127 14.68 -6.23 27.50
N VAL A 128 14.17 -6.50 28.69
CA VAL A 128 13.33 -5.56 29.46
C VAL A 128 13.99 -5.31 30.80
N GLN A 129 14.11 -4.04 31.18
CA GLN A 129 14.59 -3.67 32.51
C GLN A 129 13.56 -4.06 33.58
N ASP A 130 14.05 -4.60 34.70
CA ASP A 130 13.21 -5.06 35.83
C ASP A 130 12.28 -3.97 36.38
N SER A 131 12.71 -2.70 36.36
CA SER A 131 11.92 -1.55 36.79
C SER A 131 10.64 -1.39 35.97
N ILE A 132 10.76 -1.41 34.64
CA ILE A 132 9.66 -1.27 33.70
C ILE A 132 8.79 -2.53 33.69
N TYR A 133 9.43 -3.69 33.82
CA TYR A 133 8.74 -4.98 33.83
C TYR A 133 7.85 -5.16 35.06
N SER A 134 8.42 -4.97 36.25
CA SER A 134 7.70 -5.14 37.52
C SER A 134 6.55 -4.15 37.66
N GLU A 135 6.73 -2.89 37.24
CA GLU A 135 5.66 -1.90 37.23
C GLU A 135 4.47 -2.34 36.36
N LYS A 136 4.74 -2.81 35.13
CA LYS A 136 3.70 -3.29 34.22
C LYS A 136 3.05 -4.59 34.69
N LEU A 137 3.80 -5.49 35.33
CA LEU A 137 3.29 -6.72 35.92
C LEU A 137 2.34 -6.43 37.10
N ILE A 138 2.71 -5.49 37.98
CA ILE A 138 1.90 -5.10 39.14
C ILE A 138 0.58 -4.49 38.66
N LYS A 139 0.63 -3.60 37.67
CA LYS A 139 -0.56 -2.99 37.09
C LYS A 139 -1.52 -4.02 36.51
N LYS A 140 -0.99 -4.97 35.74
CA LYS A 140 -1.78 -6.05 35.15
C LYS A 140 -2.42 -6.95 36.21
N LYS A 141 -1.67 -7.25 37.28
CA LYS A 141 -2.14 -8.05 38.42
C LYS A 141 -3.26 -7.35 39.22
N SER A 142 -3.22 -6.02 39.34
CA SER A 142 -4.34 -5.27 39.93
C SER A 142 -5.58 -5.28 39.05
N GLU A 143 -5.42 -5.12 37.72
CA GLU A 143 -6.53 -5.14 36.76
C GLU A 143 -7.24 -6.50 36.74
N THR A 144 -6.50 -7.62 36.75
CA THR A 144 -7.09 -8.96 36.83
C THR A 144 -7.83 -9.19 38.15
N LYS A 145 -7.28 -8.70 39.28
CA LYS A 145 -7.94 -8.79 40.59
C LYS A 145 -9.23 -7.97 40.66
N GLU A 146 -9.25 -6.78 40.08
CA GLU A 146 -10.46 -5.95 40.00
C GLU A 146 -11.56 -6.61 39.15
N LEU A 147 -11.20 -7.20 38.01
CA LEU A 147 -12.14 -7.94 37.15
C LEU A 147 -12.73 -9.17 37.86
N VAL A 148 -11.88 -9.95 38.56
CA VAL A 148 -12.35 -11.10 39.35
C VAL A 148 -13.24 -10.66 40.51
N THR A 149 -12.93 -9.53 41.16
CA THR A 149 -13.77 -8.98 42.24
C THR A 149 -15.10 -8.42 41.73
N ALA A 150 -15.12 -7.85 40.52
CA ALA A 150 -16.33 -7.40 39.86
C ALA A 150 -17.23 -8.57 39.46
N LEU A 151 -16.66 -9.65 38.93
CA LEU A 151 -17.40 -10.87 38.54
C LEU A 151 -17.86 -11.70 39.75
N ALA A 152 -17.09 -11.72 40.84
CA ALA A 152 -17.45 -12.43 42.08
C ALA A 152 -18.59 -11.74 42.85
N LYS A 153 -18.80 -10.43 42.67
CA LYS A 153 -19.93 -9.71 43.27
C LYS A 153 -21.28 -10.13 42.67
N ASP A 154 -21.31 -10.67 41.45
CA ASP A 154 -22.55 -11.09 40.79
C ASP A 154 -23.01 -12.50 41.20
N TYR A 155 -22.16 -13.29 41.86
CA TYR A 155 -22.47 -14.65 42.31
C TYR A 155 -21.88 -14.90 43.72
N PHE A 156 -22.68 -14.66 44.76
CA PHE A 156 -22.54 -15.15 46.14
C PHE A 156 -21.62 -14.37 47.14
N GLU A 157 -22.28 -13.73 48.12
CA GLU A 157 -21.70 -13.35 49.43
C GLU A 157 -21.53 -14.62 50.28
N ASP A 158 -20.31 -15.17 50.35
CA ASP A 158 -19.71 -15.70 51.58
C ASP A 158 -18.57 -16.67 51.30
N SER A 159 -17.44 -16.39 51.95
CA SER A 159 -16.35 -17.31 52.28
C SER A 159 -15.72 -18.11 51.14
N TYR A 160 -14.70 -17.54 50.49
CA TYR A 160 -13.32 -18.09 50.48
C TYR A 160 -12.37 -16.96 50.03
N SER A 161 -11.60 -16.38 50.95
CA SER A 161 -10.44 -15.59 50.56
C SER A 161 -9.42 -16.55 49.95
N PHE A 162 -9.43 -16.71 48.63
CA PHE A 162 -8.33 -17.35 47.91
C PHE A 162 -7.13 -16.40 48.02
N GLY A 163 -6.36 -16.61 49.09
CA GLY A 163 -5.18 -15.82 49.41
C GLY A 163 -4.15 -15.97 48.31
N PHE A 164 -4.13 -15.03 47.38
CA PHE A 164 -3.01 -14.80 46.48
C PHE A 164 -1.86 -14.24 47.31
N SER A 165 -1.21 -15.11 48.09
CA SER A 165 -0.06 -14.78 48.92
C SER A 165 1.11 -14.33 48.06
N VAL A 166 1.68 -13.20 48.45
CA VAL A 166 2.95 -12.66 47.97
C VAL A 166 4.07 -13.54 48.55
N LEU A 167 4.78 -14.31 47.71
CA LEU A 167 6.19 -14.79 47.80
C LEU A 167 6.40 -16.15 47.07
N PRO A 168 7.64 -16.47 46.61
CA PRO A 168 7.89 -17.35 45.48
C PRO A 168 7.83 -18.82 45.93
N ASN A 169 6.74 -19.49 45.59
CA ASN A 169 6.68 -20.94 45.67
C ASN A 169 7.14 -21.48 44.32
N ASN A 170 8.13 -22.38 44.34
CA ASN A 170 8.86 -22.92 43.20
C ASN A 170 8.01 -23.67 42.14
N ASP A 171 6.70 -23.70 42.28
CA ASP A 171 5.78 -24.12 41.24
C ASP A 171 5.15 -22.86 40.65
N ALA A 172 5.84 -22.22 39.70
CA ALA A 172 5.27 -21.15 38.90
C ALA A 172 4.00 -21.70 38.26
N SER A 173 2.84 -21.30 38.78
CA SER A 173 1.56 -21.70 38.23
C SER A 173 1.54 -21.36 36.74
N ILE A 174 0.97 -22.23 35.91
CA ILE A 174 0.77 -21.97 34.47
C ILE A 174 0.10 -20.61 34.27
N GLU A 175 -0.75 -20.20 35.22
CA GLU A 175 -1.42 -18.90 35.25
C GLU A 175 -0.45 -17.72 35.50
N GLU A 176 0.54 -17.87 36.39
CA GLU A 176 1.55 -16.84 36.62
C GLU A 176 2.49 -16.72 35.41
N MET A 177 2.89 -17.85 34.81
CA MET A 177 3.67 -17.86 33.56
C MET A 177 2.91 -17.21 32.40
N ALA A 178 1.59 -17.47 32.29
CA ALA A 178 0.74 -16.83 31.30
C ALA A 178 0.69 -15.30 31.50
N LEU A 179 0.55 -14.84 32.74
CA LEU A 179 0.57 -13.40 33.07
C LEU A 179 1.90 -12.73 32.69
N HIS A 180 3.02 -13.39 32.99
CA HIS A 180 4.35 -12.91 32.61
C HIS A 180 4.51 -12.83 31.08
N LEU A 181 4.08 -13.86 30.34
CA LEU A 181 4.10 -13.87 28.88
C LEU A 181 3.22 -12.76 28.29
N GLU A 182 2.03 -12.56 28.84
CA GLU A 182 1.10 -11.52 28.42
C GLU A 182 1.64 -10.11 28.72
N THR A 183 2.45 -9.97 29.77
CA THR A 183 3.15 -8.72 30.10
C THR A 183 4.27 -8.45 29.10
N TYR A 184 5.08 -9.46 28.75
CA TYR A 184 6.11 -9.33 27.72
C TYR A 184 5.53 -9.00 26.34
N SER A 185 4.47 -9.70 25.92
CA SER A 185 3.79 -9.43 24.65
C SER A 185 3.26 -7.99 24.60
N LYS A 186 2.71 -7.49 25.71
CA LYS A 186 2.24 -6.10 25.78
C LYS A 186 3.37 -5.09 25.65
N ILE A 187 4.51 -5.35 26.30
CA ILE A 187 5.71 -4.50 26.21
C ILE A 187 6.26 -4.46 24.79
N ALA A 188 6.41 -5.62 24.14
CA ALA A 188 6.87 -5.70 22.76
C ALA A 188 5.93 -4.95 21.80
N THR A 189 4.61 -5.07 22.01
CA THR A 189 3.62 -4.34 21.22
C THR A 189 3.77 -2.83 21.38
N ASP A 190 3.93 -2.34 22.62
CA ASP A 190 4.11 -0.91 22.88
C ASP A 190 5.41 -0.38 22.26
N GLN A 191 6.50 -1.17 22.27
CA GLN A 191 7.78 -0.78 21.68
C GLN A 191 7.71 -0.68 20.16
N LEU A 192 7.14 -1.69 19.49
CA LEU A 192 6.93 -1.65 18.05
C LEU A 192 6.00 -0.50 17.64
N ALA A 193 4.93 -0.25 18.41
CA ALA A 193 4.00 0.84 18.16
C ALA A 193 4.67 2.22 18.27
N ASN A 194 5.71 2.37 19.08
CA ASN A 194 6.45 3.62 19.22
C ASN A 194 7.58 3.75 18.18
N GLN A 195 8.37 2.70 17.98
CA GLN A 195 9.58 2.74 17.16
C GLN A 195 9.28 2.74 15.66
N ILE A 196 8.30 1.96 15.19
CA ILE A 196 8.01 1.87 13.75
C ILE A 196 7.59 3.25 13.19
N PRO A 197 6.64 3.99 13.80
CA PRO A 197 6.30 5.33 13.32
C PRO A 197 7.46 6.32 13.40
N LEU A 198 8.34 6.20 14.41
CA LEU A 198 9.53 7.04 14.53
C LEU A 198 10.52 6.79 13.40
N ILE A 199 10.80 5.53 13.05
CA ILE A 199 11.68 5.16 11.94
C ILE A 199 11.10 5.69 10.63
N ILE A 200 9.83 5.41 10.35
CA ILE A 200 9.16 5.88 9.12
C ILE A 200 9.15 7.40 9.06
N GLY A 201 8.76 8.08 10.14
CA GLY A 201 8.72 9.54 10.19
C GLY A 201 10.10 10.19 10.03
N HIS A 202 11.14 9.59 10.60
CA HIS A 202 12.51 10.09 10.43
C HIS A 202 12.97 10.00 8.97
N TYR A 203 12.89 8.81 8.35
CA TYR A 203 13.42 8.61 7.00
C TYR A 203 12.54 9.24 5.90
N ILE A 204 11.22 9.07 5.97
CA ILE A 204 10.31 9.49 4.90
C ILE A 204 9.97 10.97 4.97
N LEU A 205 9.99 11.60 6.17
CA LEU A 205 9.65 13.01 6.31
C LEU A 205 10.87 13.87 6.61
N GLN A 206 11.57 13.62 7.72
CA GLN A 206 12.65 14.51 8.16
C GLN A 206 13.85 14.45 7.22
N GLU A 207 14.40 13.25 7.03
CA GLU A 207 15.60 13.03 6.24
C GLU A 207 15.34 13.27 4.75
N PHE A 208 14.20 12.79 4.23
CA PHE A 208 13.76 13.11 2.87
C PHE A 208 13.67 14.61 2.62
N THR A 209 13.04 15.38 3.52
CA THR A 209 12.91 16.84 3.34
C THR A 209 14.27 17.53 3.33
N SER A 210 15.17 17.16 4.25
CA SER A 210 16.52 17.72 4.28
C SER A 210 17.32 17.40 3.01
N LYS A 211 17.26 16.15 2.53
CA LYS A 211 17.94 15.74 1.30
C LYS A 211 17.34 16.41 0.07
N LEU A 212 16.02 16.53 -0.01
CA LEU A 212 15.33 17.20 -1.11
C LEU A 212 15.74 18.67 -1.20
N GLN A 213 15.82 19.38 -0.06
CA GLN A 213 16.28 20.76 -0.03
C GLN A 213 17.71 20.90 -0.55
N ILE A 214 18.60 19.97 -0.18
CA ILE A 214 19.99 19.95 -0.66
C ILE A 214 20.04 19.71 -2.17
N GLU A 215 19.29 18.74 -2.69
CA GLU A 215 19.22 18.43 -4.12
C GLU A 215 18.68 19.61 -4.93
N VAL A 216 17.60 20.26 -4.47
CA VAL A 216 17.06 21.47 -5.12
C VAL A 216 18.12 22.58 -5.16
N LEU A 217 18.89 22.76 -4.09
CA LEU A 217 19.99 23.73 -4.07
C LEU A 217 21.12 23.35 -5.03
N GLN A 218 21.44 22.06 -5.20
CA GLN A 218 22.43 21.59 -6.15
C GLN A 218 22.01 21.86 -7.60
N LEU A 219 20.75 21.61 -7.94
CA LEU A 219 20.19 21.93 -9.27
C LEU A 219 20.30 23.43 -9.59
N LEU A 220 20.15 24.30 -8.58
CA LEU A 220 20.30 25.75 -8.73
C LEU A 220 21.75 26.23 -8.82
N GLN A 221 22.74 25.42 -8.43
CA GLN A 221 24.16 25.78 -8.50
C GLN A 221 24.75 25.64 -9.91
N GLU A 222 24.11 24.86 -10.78
CA GLU A 222 24.49 24.71 -12.19
C GLU A 222 24.17 26.01 -12.97
N LYS A 223 25.15 26.93 -12.97
CA LYS A 223 25.00 28.28 -13.56
C LYS A 223 24.61 28.31 -15.02
N ASP A 224 24.95 27.27 -15.78
CA ASP A 224 24.76 27.22 -17.22
C ASP A 224 23.30 27.01 -17.62
N HIS A 225 22.46 26.54 -16.69
CA HIS A 225 21.05 26.21 -16.96
C HIS A 225 20.05 27.10 -16.19
N ILE A 226 20.50 28.06 -15.38
CA ILE A 226 19.60 28.93 -14.58
C ILE A 226 18.63 29.72 -15.47
N ASP A 227 19.09 30.26 -16.61
CA ASP A 227 18.23 31.00 -17.55
C ASP A 227 17.20 30.08 -18.25
N GLU A 228 17.54 28.81 -18.41
CA GLU A 228 16.64 27.76 -18.91
C GLU A 228 15.62 27.35 -17.84
N TYR A 229 16.03 27.32 -16.56
CA TYR A 229 15.20 26.97 -15.40
C TYR A 229 14.25 28.10 -14.98
N LEU A 230 14.65 29.36 -15.18
CA LEU A 230 13.85 30.55 -14.88
C LEU A 230 12.98 31.01 -16.06
N HIS A 231 12.98 30.29 -17.18
CA HIS A 231 12.16 30.66 -18.32
C HIS A 231 10.68 30.46 -18.01
N GLU A 232 9.92 31.54 -18.03
CA GLU A 232 8.48 31.49 -17.84
C GLU A 232 7.75 31.04 -19.11
N GLU A 233 6.57 30.46 -18.95
CA GLU A 233 5.70 30.16 -20.08
C GLU A 233 5.25 31.44 -20.78
N ARG A 234 5.21 31.41 -22.13
CA ARG A 234 4.79 32.57 -22.95
C ARG A 234 3.43 33.14 -22.54
N CYS A 235 2.46 32.29 -22.23
CA CYS A 235 1.12 32.72 -21.82
C CYS A 235 1.12 33.44 -20.46
N ILE A 236 1.98 33.01 -19.52
CA ILE A 236 2.15 33.64 -18.21
C ILE A 236 2.85 35.01 -18.38
N ALA A 237 3.88 35.08 -19.22
CA ALA A 237 4.57 36.31 -19.56
C ALA A 237 3.61 37.38 -20.11
N GLU A 238 2.76 36.97 -21.05
CA GLU A 238 1.80 37.84 -21.73
C GLU A 238 0.70 38.33 -20.78
N ASN A 239 0.17 37.44 -19.94
CA ASN A 239 -0.79 37.80 -18.89
C ASN A 239 -0.19 38.76 -17.85
N ARG A 240 1.07 38.56 -17.44
CA ARG A 240 1.76 39.46 -16.52
C ARG A 240 1.95 40.86 -17.13
N LYS A 241 2.25 40.92 -18.43
CA LYS A 241 2.40 42.18 -19.17
C LYS A 241 1.07 42.94 -19.26
N THR A 242 -0.04 42.26 -19.57
CA THR A 242 -1.36 42.90 -19.65
C THR A 242 -1.83 43.44 -18.29
N LEU A 243 -1.62 42.68 -17.20
CA LEU A 243 -1.93 43.12 -15.84
C LEU A 243 -1.08 44.32 -15.39
N ARG A 244 0.23 44.34 -15.71
CA ARG A 244 1.09 45.49 -15.42
C ARG A 244 0.61 46.76 -16.11
N ASN A 245 0.27 46.67 -17.38
CA ASN A 245 -0.26 47.81 -18.14
C ASN A 245 -1.57 48.31 -17.51
N LYS A 246 -2.46 47.40 -17.10
CA LYS A 246 -3.74 47.76 -16.47
C LYS A 246 -3.55 48.40 -15.10
N LEU A 247 -2.61 47.89 -14.30
CA LEU A 247 -2.22 48.48 -13.01
C LEU A 247 -1.71 49.91 -13.22
N GLU A 248 -0.78 50.09 -14.15
CA GLU A 248 -0.19 51.40 -14.44
C GLU A 248 -1.24 52.42 -14.91
N TRP A 249 -2.20 51.99 -15.73
CA TRP A 249 -3.33 52.82 -16.13
C TRP A 249 -4.22 53.23 -14.95
N LEU A 250 -4.54 52.28 -14.07
CA LEU A 250 -5.36 52.56 -12.88
C LEU A 250 -4.63 53.48 -11.90
N THR A 251 -3.32 53.32 -11.73
CA THR A 251 -2.50 54.23 -10.92
C THR A 251 -2.49 55.64 -11.49
N GLN A 252 -2.30 55.80 -12.81
CA GLN A 252 -2.38 57.11 -13.47
C GLN A 252 -3.77 57.74 -13.37
N ALA A 253 -4.84 56.93 -13.46
CA ALA A 253 -6.20 57.42 -13.27
C ALA A 253 -6.45 57.87 -11.83
N HIS A 254 -5.97 57.11 -10.84
CA HIS A 254 -6.02 57.47 -9.43
C HIS A 254 -5.27 58.77 -9.13
N ASP A 255 -4.04 58.93 -9.65
CA ASP A 255 -3.22 60.14 -9.51
C ASP A 255 -3.85 61.37 -10.16
N ARG A 256 -4.69 61.19 -11.18
CA ARG A 256 -5.46 62.29 -11.77
C ARG A 256 -6.64 62.64 -10.88
N LEU A 257 -7.37 61.65 -10.37
CA LEU A 257 -8.50 61.86 -9.47
C LEU A 257 -8.07 62.52 -8.14
N SER A 258 -6.92 62.14 -7.59
CA SER A 258 -6.37 62.76 -6.38
C SER A 258 -5.91 64.21 -6.56
N LYS A 259 -5.73 64.67 -7.81
CA LYS A 259 -5.45 66.08 -8.12
C LYS A 259 -6.72 66.94 -8.26
N PHE A 260 -7.89 66.32 -8.35
CA PHE A 260 -9.18 67.01 -8.48
C PHE A 260 -9.95 67.13 -7.15
N TYR A 261 -9.55 66.40 -6.11
CA TYR A 261 -10.06 66.50 -4.73
C TYR A 261 -9.03 67.16 -3.82
#